data_AF-B1HUC2-F1
#
_entry.id   AF-B1HUC2-F1
#
_cell.length_a   1.000
_cell.length_b   1.000
_cell.length_c   1.000
_cell.angle_alpha   90.00
_cell.angle_beta   90.00
_cell.angle_gamma   90.00
#
_symmetry.space_group_name_H-M   'P 1'
#
loop_
_entity.id
_entity.type
_entity.pdbx_description
1 polymer ?
#
loop_
_entity_poly.entity_id
_entity_poly.type
_entity_poly.pdbx_seq_one_letter_code
_entity_poly.pdbx_strand_id
1 'polypeptide(L)'
;MELNTYSITETMYKLICIEFNVNEEWLRSGKGDMFYQKSYEDELHESLGNLLVTGTEQTLNILKEISKLEDHESELILQLLKTINKNK
;
A
#
# COMPACT_ATOMS: atom_id res chain seq x y z
N MET A 1 -8.55 -29.87 7.17
CA MET A 1 -9.31 -30.62 6.15
C MET A 1 -10.66 -29.96 6.08
N GLU A 2 -10.95 -29.24 4.99
CA GLU A 2 -12.22 -28.53 4.87
C GLU A 2 -13.35 -29.55 4.68
N LEU A 3 -14.29 -29.55 5.61
CA LEU A 3 -15.46 -30.41 5.57
C LEU A 3 -16.43 -29.72 4.60
N ASN A 4 -16.57 -30.26 3.40
CA ASN A 4 -17.40 -29.75 2.30
C ASN A 4 -18.92 -29.86 2.62
N THR A 5 -19.32 -29.36 3.78
CA THR A 5 -20.66 -29.50 4.37
C THR A 5 -21.49 -28.24 4.23
N TYR A 6 -20.87 -27.11 3.85
CA TYR A 6 -21.54 -25.82 3.63
C TYR A 6 -20.97 -25.12 2.40
N SER A 7 -21.85 -24.69 1.50
CA SER A 7 -21.49 -23.81 0.39
C SER A 7 -21.24 -22.40 0.92
N ILE A 8 -20.10 -21.80 0.57
CA ILE A 8 -19.82 -20.38 0.83
C ILE A 8 -20.91 -19.54 0.15
N THR A 9 -21.53 -18.63 0.90
CA THR A 9 -22.54 -17.72 0.35
C THR A 9 -21.90 -16.56 -0.40
N GLU A 10 -22.64 -15.93 -1.31
CA GLU A 10 -22.19 -14.72 -2.01
C GLU A 10 -21.77 -13.59 -1.06
N THR A 11 -22.42 -13.48 0.11
CA THR A 11 -22.04 -12.50 1.14
C THR A 11 -20.70 -12.86 1.77
N MET A 12 -20.44 -14.15 2.04
CA MET A 12 -19.16 -14.61 2.57
C MET A 12 -18.02 -14.39 1.58
N TYR A 13 -18.22 -14.66 0.29
CA TYR A 13 -17.23 -14.36 -0.76
C TYR A 13 -16.81 -12.88 -0.72
N LYS A 14 -17.78 -11.96 -0.68
CA LYS A 14 -17.50 -10.52 -0.61
C LYS A 14 -16.78 -10.10 0.67
N LEU A 15 -17.19 -10.65 1.82
CA LEU A 15 -16.53 -10.35 3.10
C LEU A 15 -15.07 -10.80 3.09
N ILE A 16 -14.77 -11.98 2.53
CA ILE A 16 -13.39 -12.47 2.38
C ILE A 16 -12.59 -11.55 1.46
N CYS A 17 -13.15 -11.17 0.31
CA CYS A 17 -12.47 -10.27 -0.64
C CYS A 17 -12.15 -8.91 0.01
N ILE A 18 -13.08 -8.33 0.77
CA ILE A 18 -12.90 -7.04 1.44
C ILE A 18 -11.87 -7.15 2.59
N GLU A 19 -12.03 -8.13 3.49
CA GLU A 19 -11.20 -8.24 4.70
C GLU A 19 -9.73 -8.56 4.38
N PHE A 20 -9.49 -9.37 3.36
CA PHE A 20 -8.15 -9.87 3.02
C PHE A 20 -7.59 -9.29 1.71
N ASN A 21 -8.28 -8.32 1.11
CA ASN A 21 -7.90 -7.72 -0.19
C ASN A 21 -7.69 -8.78 -1.31
N VAL A 22 -8.47 -9.85 -1.28
CA VAL A 22 -8.40 -10.98 -2.22
C VAL A 22 -9.24 -10.68 -3.46
N ASN A 23 -8.69 -10.96 -4.64
CA ASN A 23 -9.41 -10.80 -5.89
C ASN A 23 -10.50 -11.88 -6.04
N GLU A 24 -11.75 -11.48 -6.33
CA GLU A 24 -12.88 -12.40 -6.40
C GLU A 24 -12.78 -13.41 -7.55
N GLU A 25 -12.22 -13.02 -8.71
CA GLU A 25 -12.00 -13.93 -9.84
C GLU A 25 -11.03 -15.05 -9.46
N TRP A 26 -9.95 -14.68 -8.75
CA TRP A 26 -9.01 -15.64 -8.21
C TRP A 26 -9.65 -16.53 -7.14
N LEU A 27 -10.42 -15.95 -6.22
CA LEU A 27 -11.07 -16.71 -5.15
C LEU A 27 -12.07 -17.75 -5.67
N ARG A 28 -12.75 -17.44 -6.79
CA ARG A 28 -13.75 -18.34 -7.39
C ARG A 28 -13.18 -19.35 -8.38
N SER A 29 -12.11 -18.99 -9.08
CA SER A 29 -11.64 -19.77 -10.24
C SER A 29 -10.14 -20.11 -10.22
N GLY A 30 -9.38 -19.52 -9.31
CA GLY A 30 -7.92 -19.63 -9.25
C GLY A 30 -7.18 -18.88 -10.36
N LYS A 31 -7.87 -18.04 -11.14
CA LYS A 31 -7.30 -17.29 -12.27
C LYS A 31 -7.00 -15.85 -11.88
N GLY A 32 -5.96 -15.27 -12.47
CA GLY A 32 -5.51 -13.91 -12.16
C GLY A 32 -4.65 -13.86 -10.89
N ASP A 33 -4.43 -12.64 -10.39
CA ASP A 33 -3.66 -12.42 -9.17
C ASP A 33 -4.50 -12.70 -7.93
N MET A 34 -3.90 -13.35 -6.93
CA MET A 34 -4.57 -13.73 -5.68
C MET A 34 -5.10 -12.54 -4.90
N PHE A 35 -4.33 -11.46 -4.87
CA PHE A 35 -4.66 -10.22 -4.19
C PHE A 35 -4.86 -9.12 -5.24
N TYR A 36 -5.70 -8.14 -4.91
CA TYR A 36 -5.63 -6.89 -5.66
C TYR A 36 -4.22 -6.31 -5.51
N GLN A 37 -3.63 -5.85 -6.62
CA GLN A 37 -2.41 -5.04 -6.53
C GLN A 37 -2.69 -3.87 -5.60
N LYS A 38 -1.80 -3.65 -4.63
CA LYS A 38 -1.90 -2.49 -3.76
C LYS A 38 -1.95 -1.26 -4.65
N SER A 39 -2.92 -0.39 -4.40
CA SER A 39 -2.92 0.90 -5.09
C SER A 39 -1.67 1.67 -4.68
N TYR A 40 -1.26 2.64 -5.50
CA TYR A 40 -0.18 3.56 -5.12
C TYR A 40 -0.43 4.20 -3.74
N GLU A 41 -1.69 4.51 -3.44
CA GLU A 41 -2.09 5.08 -2.15
C GLU A 41 -1.90 4.07 -1.01
N ASP A 42 -2.23 2.79 -1.20
CA ASP A 42 -2.03 1.74 -0.18
C ASP A 42 -0.54 1.51 0.10
N GLU A 43 0.29 1.46 -0.94
CA GLU A 43 1.75 1.31 -0.81
C GLU A 43 2.37 2.52 -0.09
N LEU A 44 1.89 3.73 -0.41
CA LEU A 44 2.29 4.96 0.27
C LEU A 44 1.89 4.92 1.75
N HIS A 45 0.64 4.52 2.05
CA HIS A 45 0.11 4.51 3.41
C HIS A 45 0.86 3.52 4.30
N GLU A 46 1.11 2.31 3.79
CA GLU A 46 1.92 1.30 4.48
C GLU A 46 3.36 1.78 4.69
N SER A 47 3.97 2.38 3.66
CA SER A 47 5.34 2.90 3.75
C SER A 47 5.46 4.01 4.80
N LEU A 48 4.50 4.94 4.82
CA LEU A 48 4.43 6.01 5.83
C LEU A 48 4.16 5.44 7.22
N GLY A 49 3.23 4.49 7.36
CA GLY A 49 2.94 3.83 8.63
C GLY A 49 4.18 3.12 9.20
N ASN A 50 4.90 2.37 8.36
CA ASN A 50 6.15 1.71 8.75
C ASN A 50 7.23 2.72 9.14
N LEU A 51 7.37 3.83 8.40
CA LEU A 51 8.29 4.91 8.75
C LEU A 51 7.94 5.57 10.09
N LEU A 52 6.67 5.75 10.42
CA LEU A 52 6.24 6.32 11.70
C LEU A 52 6.59 5.40 12.88
N VAL A 53 6.58 4.08 12.67
CA VAL A 53 6.90 3.09 13.72
C VAL A 53 8.40 2.83 13.84
N THR A 54 9.12 2.79 12.71
CA THR A 54 10.52 2.31 12.65
C THR A 54 11.53 3.41 12.32
N GLY A 55 11.07 4.57 11.85
CA GLY A 55 11.92 5.66 11.40
C GLY A 55 12.70 6.30 12.55
N THR A 56 13.89 6.79 12.23
CA THR A 56 14.67 7.59 13.19
C THR A 56 14.05 8.97 13.36
N GLU A 57 14.41 9.67 14.44
CA GLU A 57 13.99 11.05 14.67
C GLU A 57 14.32 11.96 13.48
N GLN A 58 15.49 11.78 12.84
CA GLN A 58 15.86 12.55 11.65
C GLN A 58 14.90 12.30 10.48
N THR A 59 14.55 11.03 10.22
CA THR A 59 13.62 10.66 9.14
C THR A 59 12.23 11.25 9.38
N LEU A 60 11.74 11.21 10.62
CA LEU A 60 10.44 11.78 11.00
C LEU A 60 10.44 13.31 10.90
N ASN A 61 11.53 13.97 11.28
CA ASN A 61 11.68 15.42 11.12
C ASN A 61 11.67 15.81 9.64
N ILE A 62 12.33 15.06 8.76
CA ILE A 62 12.27 15.30 7.29
C ILE A 62 10.83 15.18 6.79
N LEU A 63 10.11 14.12 7.16
CA LEU A 63 8.71 13.93 6.76
C LEU A 63 7.82 15.09 7.21
N LYS A 64 8.01 15.57 8.45
CA LYS A 64 7.29 16.70 9.01
C LYS A 64 7.58 18.03 8.31
N GLU A 65 8.82 18.25 7.87
CA GLU A 65 9.14 19.47 7.13
C GLU A 65 8.62 19.40 5.69
N ILE A 66 8.68 18.23 5.04
CA ILE A 66 8.09 18.03 3.70
C ILE A 66 6.58 18.30 3.70
N SER A 67 5.86 17.91 4.75
CA SER A 67 4.40 18.09 4.81
C SER A 67 3.93 19.56 4.92
N LYS A 68 4.86 20.50 5.15
CA LYS A 68 4.57 21.93 5.25
C LYS A 68 4.93 22.71 3.99
N LEU A 69 5.58 22.06 3.03
CA LEU A 69 6.07 22.72 1.82
C LEU A 69 4.90 23.12 0.92
N GLU A 70 5.07 24.24 0.23
CA GLU A 70 4.21 24.59 -0.89
C GLU A 70 4.50 23.69 -2.10
N ASP A 71 3.57 23.64 -3.05
CA ASP A 71 3.70 22.80 -4.26
C ASP A 71 5.00 23.10 -5.03
N HIS A 72 5.36 24.39 -5.13
CA HIS A 72 6.56 24.82 -5.85
C HIS A 72 7.85 24.37 -5.14
N GLU A 73 7.87 24.33 -3.80
CA GLU A 73 9.01 23.87 -3.00
C GLU A 73 9.14 22.35 -3.07
N SER A 74 8.00 21.64 -3.05
CA SER A 74 7.94 20.19 -3.21
C SER A 74 8.53 19.74 -4.55
N GLU A 75 8.32 20.52 -5.62
CA GLU A 75 8.87 20.23 -6.94
C GLU A 75 10.40 20.36 -6.98
N LEU A 76 10.96 21.36 -6.29
CA LEU A 76 12.41 21.51 -6.12
C LEU A 76 13.03 20.34 -5.34
N ILE A 77 12.37 19.89 -4.26
CA ILE A 77 12.78 18.71 -3.48
C ILE A 77 12.78 17.46 -4.36
N LEU A 78 11.75 17.25 -5.19
CA LEU A 78 11.69 16.12 -6.11
C LEU A 78 12.85 16.14 -7.13
N GLN A 79 13.22 17.32 -7.64
CA GLN A 79 14.37 17.45 -8.54
C GLN A 79 15.70 17.13 -7.85
N LEU A 80 15.88 17.57 -6.61
CA LEU A 80 17.05 17.24 -5.79
C LEU A 80 17.17 15.73 -5.58
N LEU A 81 16.09 15.08 -5.14
CA LEU A 81 16.06 13.63 -4.88
C LEU A 81 16.38 12.83 -6.15
N LYS A 82 15.80 13.22 -7.30
CA LYS A 82 16.13 12.61 -8.60
C LYS A 82 17.61 12.75 -8.95
N THR A 83 18.21 13.89 -8.62
CA THR A 83 19.65 14.15 -8.87
C THR A 83 20.53 13.26 -7.98
N ILE A 84 20.20 13.16 -6.69
CA ILE A 84 20.92 12.30 -5.75
C ILE A 84 20.84 10.83 -6.17
N ASN A 85 19.66 10.35 -6.57
CA ASN A 85 19.45 8.94 -6.90
C ASN A 85 20.07 8.53 -8.24
N LYS A 86 20.32 9.47 -9.16
CA LYS A 86 21.07 9.23 -10.40
C LYS A 86 22.57 9.06 -10.18
N ASN A 87 23.09 9.56 -9.07
CA ASN A 87 24.52 9.52 -8.73
C ASN A 87 24.87 8.34 -7.81
N LYS A 88 23.91 7.46 -7.51
CA LYS A 88 24.08 6.19 -6.81
C LYS A 88 24.13 5.05 -7.81
#